data_AF-A0A816CCE4-F1
#
_entry.id   AF-A0A816CCE4-F1
#
_cell.length_a   1.000
_cell.length_b   1.000
_cell.length_c   1.000
_cell.angle_alpha   90.00
_cell.angle_beta   90.00
_cell.angle_gamma   90.00
#
_symmetry.space_group_name_H-M   'P 1'
#
loop_
_entity.id
_entity.type
_entity.pdbx_description
1 polymer ?
#
loop_
_entity_poly.entity_id
_entity_poly.type
_entity_poly.pdbx_seq_one_letter_code
_entity_poly.pdbx_strand_id
1 'polypeptide(L)'
;ALDKMWHEDCLKCACCDCRLGETGSTLYLKANLILCKRDYLRLFGMTGHCASCQRLIPAFDLVMRCGELVYHLNCFSCYECQQKFCVGDRYFLYNNQILCEDDHERTRKSHLSSSTDASLYSK
;
A
#
# COMPACT_ATOMS: atom_id res chain seq x y z
N ALA A 1 28.43 -11.75 -5.88
CA ALA A 1 27.37 -10.80 -6.29
C ALA A 1 27.79 -10.14 -7.60
N LEU A 2 26.92 -10.07 -8.60
CA LEU A 2 27.24 -9.50 -9.93
C LEU A 2 28.51 -10.12 -10.56
N ASP A 3 28.63 -11.46 -10.48
CA ASP A 3 29.80 -12.24 -10.96
C ASP A 3 31.16 -11.78 -10.41
N LYS A 4 31.15 -11.12 -9.24
CA LYS A 4 32.34 -10.64 -8.53
C LYS A 4 32.31 -11.05 -7.05
N MET A 5 33.50 -11.09 -6.47
CA MET A 5 33.72 -11.23 -5.03
C MET A 5 33.83 -9.85 -4.41
N TRP A 6 33.25 -9.68 -3.23
CA TRP A 6 33.21 -8.42 -2.51
C TRP A 6 33.63 -8.67 -1.06
N HIS A 7 34.38 -7.73 -0.47
CA HIS A 7 34.46 -7.68 0.98
C HIS A 7 33.08 -7.37 1.55
N GLU A 8 32.79 -7.90 2.73
CA GLU A 8 31.52 -7.71 3.43
C GLU A 8 31.17 -6.22 3.60
N ASP A 9 32.18 -5.39 3.86
CA ASP A 9 32.06 -3.94 4.02
C ASP A 9 32.03 -3.13 2.71
N CYS A 10 32.32 -3.74 1.57
CA CYS A 10 32.40 -3.04 0.29
C CYS A 10 31.10 -3.16 -0.53
N LEU A 11 30.27 -4.17 -0.27
CA LEU A 11 28.99 -4.35 -0.97
C LEU A 11 27.87 -3.59 -0.22
N LYS A 12 27.70 -2.32 -0.57
CA LYS A 12 26.77 -1.39 0.10
C LYS A 12 25.75 -0.79 -0.86
N CYS A 13 24.61 -0.40 -0.30
CA CYS A 13 23.62 0.40 -1.03
C CYS A 13 24.18 1.79 -1.33
N ALA A 14 24.15 2.22 -2.58
CA ALA A 14 24.62 3.54 -3.00
C ALA A 14 23.82 4.72 -2.41
N CYS A 15 22.65 4.47 -1.80
CA CYS A 15 21.79 5.53 -1.25
C CYS A 15 21.77 5.61 0.28
N CYS A 16 21.93 4.48 0.99
CA CYS A 16 21.84 4.46 2.45
C CYS A 16 23.01 3.75 3.14
N ASP A 17 24.02 3.32 2.38
CA ASP A 17 25.24 2.65 2.85
C ASP A 17 25.02 1.34 3.64
N CYS A 18 23.80 0.81 3.67
CA CYS A 18 23.53 -0.46 4.34
C CYS A 18 24.30 -1.59 3.65
N ARG A 19 24.82 -2.52 4.45
CA ARG A 19 25.51 -3.71 3.97
C ARG A 19 24.51 -4.65 3.30
N LEU A 20 24.66 -4.83 1.99
CA LEU A 20 23.71 -5.63 1.19
C LEU A 20 23.88 -7.13 1.44
N GLY A 21 25.06 -7.57 1.91
CA GLY A 21 25.27 -8.96 2.33
C GLY A 21 24.44 -9.35 3.56
N GLU A 22 24.11 -8.40 4.44
CA GLU A 22 23.35 -8.62 5.68
C GLU A 22 21.84 -8.37 5.49
N THR A 23 21.45 -7.45 4.60
CA THR A 23 20.05 -6.98 4.42
C THR A 23 19.18 -7.98 3.63
N GLY A 24 19.77 -9.08 3.14
CA GLY A 24 19.10 -10.18 2.44
C GLY A 24 19.79 -10.54 1.12
N SER A 25 19.43 -11.67 0.52
CA SER A 25 20.13 -12.23 -0.66
C SER A 25 19.90 -11.49 -1.98
N THR A 26 19.13 -10.38 -1.97
CA THR A 26 18.72 -9.67 -3.19
C THR A 26 19.24 -8.24 -3.20
N LEU A 27 20.00 -7.92 -4.25
CA LEU A 27 20.47 -6.57 -4.58
C LEU A 27 19.90 -6.17 -5.94
N TYR A 28 19.76 -4.86 -6.16
CA TYR A 28 19.19 -4.32 -7.37
C TYR A 28 20.20 -3.45 -8.10
N LEU A 29 20.38 -3.66 -9.40
CA LEU A 29 21.24 -2.85 -10.25
C LEU A 29 20.39 -2.06 -11.23
N LYS A 30 20.45 -0.73 -11.17
CA LYS A 30 19.76 0.16 -12.13
C LYS A 30 20.46 1.52 -12.18
N ALA A 31 20.58 2.09 -13.38
CA ALA A 31 21.28 3.36 -13.60
C ALA A 31 22.70 3.38 -12.99
N ASN A 32 23.43 2.27 -13.09
CA ASN A 32 24.76 2.07 -12.49
C ASN A 32 24.82 2.20 -10.96
N LEU A 33 23.68 2.12 -10.26
CA LEU A 33 23.61 2.09 -8.80
C LEU A 33 23.33 0.66 -8.31
N ILE A 34 24.09 0.24 -7.29
CA ILE A 34 23.80 -0.97 -6.51
C ILE A 34 22.93 -0.54 -5.33
N LEU A 35 21.70 -1.04 -5.24
CA LEU A 35 20.70 -0.57 -4.30
C LEU A 35 20.11 -1.71 -3.46
N CYS A 36 19.74 -1.38 -2.22
CA CYS A 36 18.86 -2.23 -1.42
C CYS A 36 17.44 -2.21 -2.00
N LYS A 37 16.62 -3.21 -1.64
CA LYS A 37 15.22 -3.29 -2.08
C LYS A 37 14.44 -2.00 -1.80
N ARG A 38 14.62 -1.43 -0.60
CA ARG A 38 13.92 -0.21 -0.16
C ARG A 38 14.23 0.98 -1.07
N ASP A 39 15.52 1.26 -1.30
CA ASP A 39 15.92 2.42 -2.10
C ASP A 39 15.68 2.20 -3.58
N TYR A 40 15.78 0.97 -4.07
CA TYR A 40 15.37 0.63 -5.43
C TYR A 40 13.88 0.93 -5.63
N LEU A 41 13.00 0.47 -4.74
CA LEU A 41 11.56 0.78 -4.82
C LEU A 41 11.31 2.28 -4.68
N ARG A 42 11.98 2.96 -3.75
CA ARG A 42 11.84 4.41 -3.57
C ARG A 42 12.20 5.22 -4.81
N LEU A 43 13.26 4.84 -5.53
CA LEU A 43 13.75 5.56 -6.70
C LEU A 43 13.08 5.13 -8.01
N PHE A 44 12.75 3.85 -8.14
CA PHE A 44 12.39 3.24 -9.42
C PHE A 44 11.12 2.38 -9.37
N GLY A 45 10.52 2.23 -8.21
CA GLY A 45 9.26 1.51 -8.05
C GLY A 45 8.08 2.33 -8.57
N MET A 46 6.99 1.64 -8.89
CA MET A 46 5.76 2.29 -9.33
C MET A 46 5.03 2.92 -8.13
N THR A 47 4.78 4.22 -8.22
CA THR A 47 3.95 4.95 -7.24
C THR A 47 2.48 4.86 -7.62
N GLY A 48 1.59 5.01 -6.64
CA GLY A 48 0.13 5.08 -6.84
C GLY A 48 -0.47 6.36 -6.26
N HIS A 49 -1.78 6.55 -6.40
CA HIS A 49 -2.52 7.61 -5.71
C HIS A 49 -3.56 6.97 -4.79
N CYS A 50 -3.67 7.45 -3.55
CA CYS A 50 -4.66 6.94 -2.62
C CYS A 50 -6.08 7.33 -3.07
N ALA A 51 -6.96 6.34 -3.21
CA ALA A 51 -8.34 6.58 -3.65
C ALA A 51 -9.18 7.41 -2.66
N SER A 52 -8.78 7.46 -1.38
CA SER A 52 -9.43 8.28 -0.33
C SER A 52 -8.89 9.72 -0.29
N CYS A 53 -7.57 9.90 -0.07
CA CYS A 53 -7.01 11.25 0.12
C CYS A 53 -6.43 11.89 -1.16
N GLN A 54 -6.40 11.16 -2.28
CA GLN A 54 -5.86 11.60 -3.58
C GLN A 54 -4.38 12.00 -3.57
N ARG A 55 -3.65 11.71 -2.49
CA ARG A 55 -2.21 11.96 -2.39
C ARG A 55 -1.41 10.78 -2.93
N LEU A 56 -0.18 11.09 -3.36
CA LEU A 56 0.79 10.10 -3.83
C LEU A 56 1.07 9.05 -2.74
N ILE A 57 1.15 7.79 -3.15
CA ILE A 57 1.66 6.67 -2.36
C ILE A 57 3.06 6.30 -2.90
N PRO A 58 4.11 6.49 -2.09
CA PRO A 58 5.46 6.03 -2.43
C PRO A 58 5.48 4.52 -2.72
N ALA A 59 6.29 4.10 -3.69
CA ALA A 59 6.32 2.71 -4.14
C ALA A 59 6.83 1.69 -3.08
N PHE A 60 7.47 2.17 -2.01
CA PHE A 60 7.94 1.33 -0.92
C PHE A 60 6.98 1.29 0.28
N ASP A 61 5.93 2.12 0.29
CA ASP A 61 4.97 2.18 1.39
C ASP A 61 4.04 0.97 1.36
N LEU A 62 3.65 0.50 2.55
CA LEU A 62 2.61 -0.50 2.67
C LEU A 62 1.25 0.13 2.35
N VAL A 63 0.42 -0.62 1.63
CA VAL A 63 -0.87 -0.16 1.14
C VAL A 63 -1.96 -1.17 1.43
N MET A 64 -3.19 -0.69 1.57
CA MET A 64 -4.38 -1.53 1.47
C MET A 64 -4.88 -1.52 0.01
N ARG A 65 -5.32 -2.68 -0.47
CA ARG A 65 -5.92 -2.84 -1.80
C ARG A 65 -7.35 -3.32 -1.67
N CYS A 66 -8.25 -2.71 -2.45
CA CYS A 66 -9.64 -3.13 -2.58
C CYS A 66 -10.02 -3.04 -4.06
N GLY A 67 -10.13 -4.19 -4.73
CA GLY A 67 -10.17 -4.25 -6.19
C GLY A 67 -8.91 -3.61 -6.79
N GLU A 68 -9.11 -2.69 -7.74
CA GLU A 68 -8.04 -1.91 -8.39
C GLU A 68 -7.62 -0.67 -7.58
N LEU A 69 -8.32 -0.35 -6.49
CA LEU A 69 -8.06 0.84 -5.69
C LEU A 69 -6.99 0.57 -4.63
N VAL A 70 -6.11 1.56 -4.44
CA VAL A 70 -5.06 1.55 -3.41
C VAL A 70 -5.30 2.64 -2.37
N TYR A 71 -4.99 2.35 -1.12
CA TYR A 71 -5.17 3.27 0.00
C TYR A 71 -3.93 3.25 0.90
N HIS A 72 -3.56 4.40 1.47
CA HIS A 72 -2.65 4.41 2.62
C HIS A 72 -3.27 3.60 3.76
N LEU A 73 -2.44 2.94 4.59
CA LEU A 73 -2.92 2.22 5.77
C LEU A 73 -3.80 3.09 6.69
N ASN A 74 -3.46 4.36 6.83
CA ASN A 74 -4.21 5.32 7.65
C ASN A 74 -5.47 5.86 6.97
N CYS A 75 -5.58 5.76 5.65
CA CYS A 75 -6.77 6.18 4.90
C CYS A 75 -7.78 5.04 4.69
N PHE A 76 -7.42 3.82 5.09
CA PHE A 76 -8.31 2.67 5.03
C PHE A 76 -9.19 2.60 6.28
N SER A 77 -10.21 3.45 6.31
CA SER A 77 -11.17 3.64 7.40
C SER A 77 -12.57 3.90 6.85
N CYS A 78 -13.60 3.74 7.68
CA CYS A 78 -14.96 4.10 7.31
C CYS A 78 -15.04 5.59 6.97
N TYR A 79 -15.65 5.95 5.86
CA TYR A 79 -15.81 7.32 5.40
C TYR A 79 -16.70 8.14 6.37
N GLU A 80 -17.74 7.53 6.93
CA GLU A 80 -18.70 8.19 7.83
C GLU A 80 -18.14 8.33 9.25
N CYS A 81 -17.85 7.22 9.93
CA CYS A 81 -17.42 7.26 11.33
C CYS A 81 -15.90 7.33 11.54
N GLN A 82 -15.09 7.29 10.48
CA GLN A 82 -13.61 7.29 10.54
C GLN A 82 -12.99 6.11 11.31
N GLN A 83 -13.79 5.09 11.65
CA GLN A 83 -13.31 3.88 12.31
C GLN A 83 -12.32 3.12 11.42
N LYS A 84 -11.18 2.75 12.00
CA LYS A 84 -10.21 1.86 11.35
C LYS A 84 -10.67 0.41 11.46
N PHE A 85 -10.43 -0.36 10.41
CA PHE A 85 -10.79 -1.77 10.34
C PHE A 85 -9.73 -2.67 10.99
N CYS A 86 -10.15 -3.66 11.75
CA CYS A 86 -9.37 -4.81 12.18
C CYS A 86 -9.37 -5.92 11.12
N VAL A 87 -8.46 -6.90 11.26
CA VAL A 87 -8.44 -8.08 10.38
C VAL A 87 -9.72 -8.88 10.60
N GLY A 88 -10.38 -9.29 9.51
CA GLY A 88 -11.66 -9.97 9.55
C GLY A 88 -12.89 -9.05 9.57
N ASP A 89 -12.71 -7.73 9.72
CA ASP A 89 -13.82 -6.79 9.64
C ASP A 89 -14.39 -6.75 8.22
N ARG A 90 -15.71 -6.71 8.14
CA ARG A 90 -16.45 -6.52 6.90
C ARG A 90 -16.57 -5.04 6.58
N TYR A 91 -16.44 -4.73 5.29
CA TYR A 91 -16.62 -3.38 4.80
C TYR A 91 -17.23 -3.40 3.40
N PHE A 92 -17.81 -2.26 3.02
CA PHE A 92 -18.46 -2.06 1.74
C PHE A 92 -17.74 -0.96 0.98
N LEU A 93 -17.62 -1.12 -0.34
CA LEU A 93 -17.07 -0.10 -1.23
C LEU A 93 -18.18 0.50 -2.09
N TYR A 94 -18.34 1.83 -2.03
CA TYR A 94 -19.29 2.59 -2.84
C TYR A 94 -18.64 3.90 -3.31
N ASN A 95 -18.57 4.15 -4.62
CA ASN A 95 -17.95 5.36 -5.19
C ASN A 95 -16.56 5.68 -4.61
N ASN A 96 -15.68 4.67 -4.47
CA ASN A 96 -14.34 4.77 -3.84
C ASN A 96 -14.34 5.14 -2.35
N GLN A 97 -15.51 5.16 -1.69
CA GLN A 97 -15.67 5.35 -0.26
C GLN A 97 -15.87 4.00 0.41
N ILE A 98 -15.13 3.78 1.50
CA ILE A 98 -15.20 2.56 2.28
C ILE A 98 -16.16 2.81 3.45
N LEU A 99 -17.12 1.93 3.67
CA LEU A 99 -18.08 2.01 4.78
C LEU A 99 -17.97 0.76 5.64
N CYS A 100 -18.09 0.92 6.96
CA CYS A 100 -18.28 -0.22 7.86
C CYS A 100 -19.69 -0.82 7.70
N GLU A 101 -19.88 -2.04 8.20
CA GLU A 101 -21.18 -2.74 8.14
C GLU A 101 -22.31 -1.90 8.76
N ASP A 102 -22.08 -1.29 9.92
CA ASP A 102 -23.06 -0.45 10.62
C ASP A 102 -23.50 0.78 9.80
N ASP A 103 -22.55 1.56 9.28
CA ASP A 103 -22.86 2.79 8.54
C ASP A 103 -23.43 2.48 7.15
N HIS A 104 -22.99 1.40 6.52
CA HIS A 104 -23.59 0.92 5.29
C HIS A 104 -25.06 0.52 5.51
N GLU A 105 -25.39 -0.20 6.59
CA GLU A 105 -26.78 -0.52 6.92
C GLU A 105 -27.64 0.71 7.22
N ARG A 106 -27.10 1.70 7.95
CA ARG A 106 -27.80 2.96 8.23
C ARG A 106 -28.12 3.72 6.95
N THR A 107 -27.13 3.85 6.07
CA THR A 107 -27.26 4.54 4.77
C THR A 107 -28.26 3.82 3.87
N ARG A 108 -28.28 2.49 3.88
CA ARG A 108 -29.24 1.70 3.11
C ARG A 108 -30.68 1.86 3.62
N LYS A 109 -30.87 2.02 4.94
CA LYS A 109 -32.20 2.23 5.56
C LYS A 109 -32.74 3.66 5.35
N SER A 110 -31.87 4.67 5.24
CA SER A 110 -32.27 6.06 4.98
C SER A 110 -32.63 6.34 3.52
N HIS A 111 -32.06 5.58 2.58
CA HIS A 111 -32.39 5.67 1.15
C HIS A 111 -33.31 4.50 0.74
N LEU A 112 -34.64 4.67 0.89
CA LEU A 112 -35.66 3.64 0.62
C LEU A 112 -35.70 3.10 -0.84
N SER A 113 -34.89 3.58 -1.78
CA SER A 113 -34.99 3.11 -3.16
C SER A 113 -33.76 3.47 -4.01
N SER A 114 -32.68 2.73 -3.86
CA SER A 114 -31.68 2.64 -4.93
C SER A 114 -30.81 1.44 -4.65
N SER A 115 -30.76 0.52 -5.61
CA SER A 115 -29.81 -0.58 -5.70
C SER A 115 -28.39 0.00 -5.69
N THR A 116 -27.85 0.29 -4.51
CA THR A 116 -26.46 0.72 -4.38
C THR A 116 -25.62 -0.51 -4.65
N ASP A 117 -24.87 -0.48 -5.74
CA ASP A 117 -23.95 -1.54 -6.19
C ASP A 117 -22.71 -1.57 -5.27
N ALA A 118 -22.96 -1.72 -3.98
CA ALA A 118 -21.95 -1.77 -2.94
C ALA A 118 -21.41 -3.19 -2.86
N SER A 119 -20.15 -3.35 -3.22
CA SER A 119 -19.46 -4.64 -3.15
C SER A 119 -18.99 -4.89 -1.71
N LEU A 120 -19.29 -6.09 -1.19
CA LEU A 120 -18.87 -6.54 0.15
C LEU A 120 -17.46 -7.13 0.10
N TYR A 121 -16.63 -6.72 1.05
CA TYR A 121 -15.26 -7.21 1.23
C TYR A 121 -14.97 -7.52 2.70
N SER A 122 -13.86 -8.22 2.93
CA SER A 122 -13.28 -8.48 4.26
C SER A 122 -11.83 -8.00 4.28
N LYS A 123 -11.38 -7.47 5.42
CA LYS A 123 -9.97 -7.10 5.63
C LYS A 123 -9.13 -8.31 6.04
#